data_AF-A0A9W7A8C7-F1
#
_entry.id   AF-A0A9W7A8C7-F1
#
_cell.length_a   1.000
_cell.length_b   1.000
_cell.length_c   1.000
_cell.angle_alpha   90.00
_cell.angle_beta   90.00
_cell.angle_gamma   90.00
#
_symmetry.space_group_name_H-M   'P 1'
#
loop_
_entity.id
_entity.type
_entity.pdbx_description
1 polymer ?
#
loop_
_entity_poly.entity_id
_entity_poly.type
_entity_poly.pdbx_seq_one_letter_code
_entity_poly.pdbx_strand_id
1 'polypeptide(L)'
;MPPTSNTSWYLFTGQPGSGKTTSVLTAYNHLLSSLPTSYHFTGFTTSEILDHTTSKRVGFDVVTVPQSSRCVLSRKNGPPSHPKTGAYAVDVESFESLALPSLPLPIGGFVPRPDGKSVPVENVIYVLDEIGRMELHSSAFRKRVNDLREAGVKLVGAITSPIYGHRVPFCDELIERGGKDIQVTRIKKSNRDGATGDVIKIIERRWGLKSTNKDDDEKTAKKRKR
;
A
#
# COMPACT_ATOMS: atom_id res chain seq x y z
N MET A 1 3.95 -29.52 11.22
CA MET A 1 3.28 -28.72 10.17
C MET A 1 3.23 -27.27 10.61
N PRO A 2 3.80 -26.33 9.85
CA PRO A 2 3.31 -24.95 9.99
C PRO A 2 3.32 -24.12 8.68
N PRO A 3 2.64 -22.94 8.64
CA PRO A 3 1.71 -22.40 9.63
C PRO A 3 0.29 -22.11 9.10
N THR A 4 -0.65 -22.21 10.03
CA THR A 4 -2.06 -21.82 10.01
C THR A 4 -2.26 -20.29 9.93
N SER A 5 -3.08 -19.85 8.97
CA SER A 5 -3.48 -18.46 8.62
C SER A 5 -2.33 -17.47 8.38
N ASN A 6 -2.02 -17.23 7.10
CA ASN A 6 -1.01 -16.28 6.63
C ASN A 6 -1.70 -14.98 6.21
N THR A 7 -1.96 -14.08 7.17
CA THR A 7 -2.39 -12.72 6.83
C THR A 7 -1.36 -12.06 5.92
N SER A 8 -1.72 -11.87 4.66
CA SER A 8 -0.84 -11.35 3.61
C SER A 8 -1.04 -9.86 3.38
N TRP A 9 -2.22 -9.31 3.70
CA TRP A 9 -2.54 -7.90 3.46
C TRP A 9 -2.81 -7.17 4.77
N TYR A 10 -2.14 -6.03 4.97
CA TYR A 10 -2.35 -5.14 6.09
C TYR A 10 -2.82 -3.78 5.57
N LEU A 11 -4.10 -3.48 5.80
CA LEU A 11 -4.76 -2.31 5.25
C LEU A 11 -5.13 -1.34 6.36
N PHE A 12 -4.79 -0.06 6.20
CA PHE A 12 -5.28 1.01 7.05
C PHE A 12 -6.59 1.57 6.51
N THR A 13 -7.56 1.78 7.39
CA THR A 13 -8.82 2.41 7.02
C THR A 13 -9.24 3.49 8.00
N GLY A 14 -10.00 4.47 7.53
CA GLY A 14 -10.35 5.63 8.34
C GLY A 14 -10.94 6.77 7.51
N GLN A 15 -11.50 7.74 8.21
CA GLN A 15 -12.09 8.94 7.59
C GLN A 15 -11.06 9.70 6.72
N PRO A 16 -11.49 10.45 5.71
CA PRO A 16 -10.59 11.35 4.98
C PRO A 16 -9.84 12.26 5.96
N GLY A 17 -8.52 12.39 5.77
CA GLY A 17 -7.66 13.16 6.69
C GLY A 17 -7.32 12.47 8.02
N SER A 18 -7.63 11.18 8.20
CA SER A 18 -7.21 10.40 9.38
C SER A 18 -5.71 10.05 9.38
N GLY A 19 -5.02 10.26 8.26
CA GLY A 19 -3.59 9.95 8.11
C GLY A 19 -3.29 8.55 7.57
N LYS A 20 -4.15 7.98 6.70
CA LYS A 20 -3.94 6.65 6.07
C LYS A 20 -2.63 6.59 5.27
N THR A 21 -2.45 7.54 4.36
CA THR A 21 -1.19 7.73 3.61
C THR A 21 0.01 7.82 4.54
N THR A 22 -0.09 8.56 5.65
CA THR A 22 0.98 8.63 6.66
C THR A 22 1.28 7.25 7.26
N SER A 23 0.27 6.49 7.66
CA SER A 23 0.45 5.14 8.20
C SER A 23 1.09 4.18 7.19
N VAL A 24 0.66 4.22 5.93
CA VAL A 24 1.25 3.40 4.85
C VAL A 24 2.72 3.76 4.66
N LEU A 25 3.04 5.06 4.56
CA LEU A 25 4.42 5.53 4.39
C LEU A 25 5.30 5.20 5.61
N THR A 26 4.78 5.33 6.83
CA THR A 26 5.51 4.94 8.05
C THR A 26 5.83 3.45 8.05
N ALA A 27 4.85 2.59 7.72
CA ALA A 27 5.08 1.15 7.63
C ALA A 27 6.07 0.80 6.51
N TYR A 28 5.91 1.40 5.33
CA TYR A 28 6.83 1.22 4.21
C TYR A 28 8.27 1.62 4.57
N ASN A 29 8.47 2.82 5.13
CA ASN A 29 9.80 3.30 5.48
C ASN A 29 10.46 2.44 6.57
N HIS A 30 9.69 2.01 7.56
CA HIS A 30 10.17 1.08 8.59
C HIS A 30 10.65 -0.22 7.96
N LEU A 31 9.78 -0.88 7.18
CA LEU A 31 10.11 -2.15 6.51
C LEU A 31 11.30 -1.99 5.55
N LEU A 32 11.37 -0.89 4.80
CA LEU A 32 12.50 -0.61 3.92
C LEU A 32 13.82 -0.50 4.69
N SER A 33 13.80 0.11 5.87
CA SER A 33 15.00 0.28 6.70
C SER A 33 15.40 -0.99 7.49
N SER A 34 14.44 -1.85 7.81
CA SER A 34 14.64 -3.02 8.66
C SER A 34 14.89 -4.32 7.89
N LEU A 35 14.56 -4.36 6.59
CA LEU A 35 14.69 -5.55 5.77
C LEU A 35 16.01 -5.61 4.99
N PRO A 36 16.54 -6.82 4.72
CA PRO A 36 17.67 -6.99 3.82
C PRO A 36 17.39 -6.46 2.41
N THR A 37 18.44 -6.05 1.70
CA THR A 37 18.37 -5.54 0.32
C THR A 37 17.83 -6.54 -0.71
N SER A 38 17.69 -7.81 -0.33
CA SER A 38 17.00 -8.84 -1.12
C SER A 38 15.50 -8.60 -1.24
N TYR A 39 14.90 -7.85 -0.31
CA TYR A 39 13.50 -7.47 -0.38
C TYR A 39 13.28 -6.36 -1.40
N HIS A 40 12.20 -6.50 -2.16
CA HIS A 40 11.81 -5.54 -3.17
C HIS A 40 10.43 -4.96 -2.84
N PHE A 41 10.33 -3.64 -2.91
CA PHE A 41 9.08 -2.93 -2.75
C PHE A 41 8.58 -2.48 -4.11
N THR A 42 7.29 -2.66 -4.36
CA THR A 42 6.64 -2.26 -5.61
C THR A 42 5.24 -1.71 -5.34
N GLY A 43 4.65 -0.98 -6.28
CA GLY A 43 3.33 -0.37 -6.15
C GLY A 43 3.36 1.14 -6.22
N PHE A 44 2.48 1.80 -5.48
CA PHE A 44 2.37 3.26 -5.50
C PHE A 44 1.78 3.83 -4.21
N THR A 45 2.00 5.13 -4.02
CA THR A 45 1.35 5.94 -2.99
C THR A 45 0.67 7.16 -3.60
N THR A 46 -0.20 7.80 -2.83
CA THR A 46 -0.91 9.01 -3.27
C THR A 46 -0.33 10.25 -2.59
N SER A 47 -0.15 11.33 -3.36
CA SER A 47 0.34 12.62 -2.88
C SER A 47 -0.72 13.70 -3.06
N GLU A 48 -1.03 14.45 -2.00
CA GLU A 48 -1.95 15.59 -2.10
C GLU A 48 -1.27 16.77 -2.80
N ILE A 49 -1.98 17.38 -3.75
CA ILE A 49 -1.54 18.59 -4.43
C ILE A 49 -2.30 19.78 -3.85
N LEU A 50 -1.55 20.73 -3.31
CA LEU A 50 -2.06 21.96 -2.72
C LEU A 50 -1.81 23.13 -3.68
N ASP A 51 -2.79 24.04 -3.74
CA ASP A 51 -2.63 25.32 -4.40
C ASP A 51 -1.62 26.18 -3.64
N HIS A 52 -0.61 26.69 -4.34
CA HIS A 52 0.49 27.44 -3.70
C HIS A 52 0.05 28.77 -3.07
N THR A 53 -1.06 29.36 -3.55
CA THR A 53 -1.54 30.66 -3.07
C THR A 53 -2.53 30.50 -1.91
N THR A 54 -3.42 29.51 -2.00
CA THR A 54 -4.53 29.34 -1.07
C THR A 54 -4.30 28.21 -0.05
N SER A 55 -3.27 27.39 -0.23
CA SER A 55 -3.01 26.16 0.54
C SER A 55 -4.17 25.16 0.52
N LYS A 56 -5.13 25.32 -0.40
CA LYS A 56 -6.27 24.42 -0.55
C LYS A 56 -5.89 23.26 -1.44
N ARG A 57 -6.36 22.06 -1.10
CA ARG A 57 -6.15 20.86 -1.94
C ARG A 57 -6.84 21.01 -3.30
N VAL A 58 -6.08 20.92 -4.37
CA VAL A 58 -6.53 21.02 -5.78
C VAL A 58 -6.53 19.68 -6.51
N GLY A 59 -5.86 18.67 -5.98
CA GLY A 59 -5.86 17.35 -6.58
C GLY A 59 -5.00 16.34 -5.85
N PHE A 60 -4.77 15.23 -6.52
CA PHE A 60 -3.96 14.12 -6.06
C PHE A 60 -3.12 13.57 -7.21
N ASP A 61 -1.91 13.15 -6.89
CA ASP A 61 -1.00 12.47 -7.80
C ASP A 61 -0.69 11.07 -7.30
N VAL A 62 -0.47 10.15 -8.23
CA VAL A 62 0.11 8.84 -7.94
C VAL A 62 1.62 8.93 -8.06
N VAL A 63 2.33 8.33 -7.11
CA VAL A 63 3.80 8.22 -7.10
C VAL A 63 4.18 6.76 -6.93
N THR A 64 5.00 6.23 -7.84
CA THR A 64 5.44 4.83 -7.76
C THR A 64 6.26 4.54 -6.50
N VAL A 65 6.32 3.26 -6.13
CA VAL A 65 7.22 2.73 -5.12
C VAL A 65 8.17 1.74 -5.80
N PRO A 66 9.50 1.93 -5.70
CA PRO A 66 10.20 3.11 -5.20
C PRO A 66 9.86 4.37 -6.01
N GLN A 67 10.02 5.55 -5.43
CA GLN A 67 9.64 6.83 -6.06
C GLN A 67 10.50 7.13 -7.28
N SER A 68 10.01 6.74 -8.45
CA SER A 68 10.69 6.92 -9.75
C SER A 68 9.86 7.72 -10.74
N SER A 69 8.54 7.73 -10.57
CA SER A 69 7.61 8.27 -11.55
C SER A 69 6.35 8.78 -10.87
N ARG A 70 5.70 9.77 -11.49
CA ARG A 70 4.53 10.44 -10.97
C ARG A 70 3.54 10.73 -12.10
N CYS A 71 2.25 10.56 -11.84
CA CYS A 71 1.19 10.97 -12.76
C CYS A 71 0.02 11.60 -12.00
N VAL A 72 -0.88 12.24 -12.75
CA VAL A 72 -2.08 12.86 -12.20
C VAL A 72 -3.12 11.77 -11.90
N LEU A 73 -3.62 11.72 -10.67
CA LEU A 73 -4.80 10.89 -10.35
C LEU A 73 -6.08 11.70 -10.55
N SER A 74 -6.15 12.90 -9.97
CA SER A 74 -7.34 13.74 -10.08
C SER A 74 -7.08 15.22 -9.82
N ARG A 75 -7.97 16.07 -10.36
CA ARG A 75 -7.95 17.54 -10.22
C ARG A 75 -9.35 18.09 -10.05
N LYS A 76 -9.51 19.20 -9.30
CA LYS A 76 -10.82 19.87 -9.14
C LYS A 76 -11.38 20.45 -10.44
N ASN A 77 -10.49 20.97 -11.29
CA ASN A 77 -10.83 21.59 -12.58
C ASN A 77 -10.40 20.70 -13.75
N GLY A 78 -10.48 19.37 -13.59
CA GLY A 78 -10.18 18.43 -14.67
C GLY A 78 -11.27 18.40 -15.75
N PRO A 79 -11.01 17.71 -16.88
CA PRO A 79 -11.94 17.64 -17.99
C PRO A 79 -13.35 17.16 -17.58
N PRO A 80 -14.44 17.71 -18.15
CA PRO A 80 -15.80 17.27 -17.83
C PRO A 80 -16.10 15.81 -18.19
N SER A 81 -15.37 15.25 -19.17
CA SER A 81 -15.48 13.85 -19.59
C SER A 81 -14.95 12.87 -18.55
N HIS A 82 -14.11 13.32 -17.61
CA HIS A 82 -13.53 12.45 -16.60
C HIS A 82 -14.57 12.11 -15.52
N PRO A 83 -14.61 10.85 -15.05
CA PRO A 83 -15.48 10.48 -13.94
C PRO A 83 -15.13 11.28 -12.69
N LYS A 84 -16.13 11.57 -11.86
CA LYS A 84 -15.97 12.43 -10.68
C LYS A 84 -16.09 11.66 -9.37
N THR A 85 -15.27 12.05 -8.40
CA THR A 85 -15.42 11.69 -6.99
C THR A 85 -15.51 12.98 -6.18
N GLY A 86 -16.73 13.38 -5.81
CA GLY A 86 -16.98 14.69 -5.23
C GLY A 86 -16.60 15.80 -6.21
N ALA A 87 -15.74 16.74 -5.80
CA ALA A 87 -15.29 17.84 -6.64
C ALA A 87 -14.12 17.46 -7.58
N TYR A 88 -13.58 16.25 -7.52
CA TYR A 88 -12.38 15.86 -8.24
C TYR A 88 -12.72 15.03 -9.49
N ALA A 89 -12.29 15.51 -10.65
CA ALA A 89 -12.28 14.78 -11.91
C ALA A 89 -11.07 13.84 -11.96
N VAL A 90 -11.31 12.55 -12.18
CA VAL A 90 -10.31 11.48 -12.10
C VAL A 90 -9.80 11.14 -13.50
N ASP A 91 -8.49 11.23 -13.68
CA ASP A 91 -7.82 10.86 -14.92
C ASP A 91 -7.48 9.36 -14.90
N VAL A 92 -8.44 8.55 -15.35
CA VAL A 92 -8.32 7.08 -15.32
C VAL A 92 -7.19 6.59 -16.21
N GLU A 93 -7.01 7.19 -17.38
CA GLU A 93 -5.96 6.81 -18.32
C GLU A 93 -4.57 7.13 -17.75
N SER A 94 -4.37 8.34 -17.23
CA SER A 94 -3.10 8.72 -16.58
C SER A 94 -2.80 7.81 -15.39
N PHE A 95 -3.82 7.50 -14.58
CA PHE A 95 -3.70 6.56 -13.46
C PHE A 95 -3.28 5.15 -13.94
N GLU A 96 -4.02 4.56 -14.88
CA GLU A 96 -3.77 3.20 -15.37
C GLU A 96 -2.38 3.05 -15.97
N SER A 97 -1.91 4.05 -16.72
CA SER A 97 -0.60 4.05 -17.37
C SER A 97 0.57 3.90 -16.39
N LEU A 98 0.40 4.29 -15.12
CA LEU A 98 1.44 4.24 -14.10
C LEU A 98 1.17 3.21 -13.00
N ALA A 99 -0.07 3.15 -12.51
CA ALA A 99 -0.46 2.30 -11.38
C ALA A 99 -0.52 0.81 -11.75
N LEU A 100 -0.92 0.47 -12.97
CA LEU A 100 -0.98 -0.94 -13.38
C LEU A 100 0.43 -1.53 -13.59
N PRO A 101 1.37 -0.87 -14.30
CA PRO A 101 2.73 -1.41 -14.41
C PRO A 101 3.47 -1.51 -13.07
N SER A 102 3.15 -0.66 -12.09
CA SER A 102 3.75 -0.72 -10.76
C SER A 102 3.22 -1.84 -9.86
N LEU A 103 2.19 -2.58 -10.30
CA LEU A 103 1.60 -3.69 -9.56
C LEU A 103 1.78 -5.03 -10.29
N PRO A 104 3.01 -5.43 -10.69
CA PRO A 104 3.23 -6.62 -11.50
C PRO A 104 2.66 -7.88 -10.81
N LEU A 105 2.11 -8.81 -11.58
CA LEU A 105 1.67 -10.10 -11.04
C LEU A 105 2.84 -11.09 -10.96
N PRO A 106 2.87 -11.96 -9.93
CA PRO A 106 3.84 -13.06 -9.90
C PRO A 106 3.61 -14.06 -11.03
N ILE A 107 4.69 -14.55 -11.64
CA ILE A 107 4.70 -15.59 -12.69
C ILE A 107 5.72 -16.65 -12.27
N GLY A 108 5.28 -17.90 -12.12
CA GLY A 108 6.17 -19.00 -11.74
C GLY A 108 6.86 -18.85 -10.38
N GLY A 109 6.26 -18.10 -9.44
CA GLY A 109 6.85 -17.81 -8.13
C GLY A 109 7.77 -16.58 -8.09
N PHE A 110 7.88 -15.85 -9.19
CA PHE A 110 8.73 -14.67 -9.29
C PHE A 110 7.95 -13.44 -9.77
N VAL A 111 8.35 -12.26 -9.33
CA VAL A 111 7.80 -10.98 -9.79
C VAL A 111 8.80 -10.32 -10.73
N PRO A 112 8.40 -9.96 -11.96
CA PRO A 112 9.29 -9.28 -12.91
C PRO A 112 9.58 -7.85 -12.46
N ARG A 113 10.80 -7.39 -12.75
CA ARG A 113 11.26 -6.02 -12.51
C ARG A 113 11.49 -5.26 -13.82
N PRO A 114 11.37 -3.92 -13.81
CA PRO A 114 11.67 -3.08 -14.98
C PRO A 114 13.10 -3.22 -15.53
N ASP A 115 14.06 -3.64 -14.70
CA ASP A 115 15.45 -3.87 -15.09
C ASP A 115 15.70 -5.24 -15.76
N GLY A 116 14.63 -5.97 -16.11
CA GLY A 116 14.69 -7.28 -16.76
C GLY A 116 14.99 -8.44 -15.82
N LYS A 117 15.20 -8.18 -14.52
CA LYS A 117 15.39 -9.22 -13.50
C LYS A 117 14.05 -9.67 -12.92
N SER A 118 14.07 -10.71 -12.10
CA SER A 118 12.90 -11.14 -11.33
C SER A 118 13.28 -11.42 -9.89
N VAL A 119 12.33 -11.23 -8.97
CA VAL A 119 12.52 -11.42 -7.53
C VAL A 119 11.57 -12.50 -7.05
N PRO A 120 12.01 -13.45 -6.20
CA PRO A 120 11.10 -14.42 -5.59
C PRO A 120 9.95 -13.71 -4.89
N VAL A 121 8.72 -14.18 -5.11
CA VAL A 121 7.49 -13.51 -4.63
C VAL A 121 7.48 -13.31 -3.11
N GLU A 122 8.10 -14.20 -2.35
CA GLU A 122 8.22 -14.11 -0.89
C GLU A 122 9.06 -12.90 -0.42
N ASN A 123 9.90 -12.36 -1.30
CA ASN A 123 10.74 -11.20 -1.05
C ASN A 123 10.13 -9.91 -1.62
N VAL A 124 8.91 -9.95 -2.16
CA VAL A 124 8.24 -8.77 -2.70
C VAL A 124 7.15 -8.30 -1.74
N ILE A 125 7.15 -6.99 -1.46
CA ILE A 125 6.13 -6.33 -0.66
C ILE A 125 5.48 -5.25 -1.52
N TYR A 126 4.18 -5.37 -1.72
CA TYR A 126 3.38 -4.38 -2.45
C TYR A 126 2.97 -3.25 -1.50
N VAL A 127 3.11 -2.01 -1.96
CA VAL A 127 2.66 -0.80 -1.28
C VAL A 127 1.53 -0.18 -2.09
N LEU A 128 0.36 -0.02 -1.48
CA LEU A 128 -0.83 0.43 -2.20
C LEU A 128 -1.64 1.46 -1.40
N ASP A 129 -1.48 2.75 -1.71
CA ASP A 129 -2.24 3.84 -1.11
C ASP A 129 -2.96 4.63 -2.21
N GLU A 130 -4.26 4.45 -2.48
CA GLU A 130 -5.28 3.70 -1.73
C GLU A 130 -6.18 2.83 -2.64
N ILE A 131 -6.80 1.78 -2.09
CA ILE A 131 -7.97 1.12 -2.71
C ILE A 131 -9.21 1.95 -2.37
N GLY A 132 -9.48 2.95 -3.20
CA GLY A 132 -10.48 3.98 -2.94
C GLY A 132 -11.36 4.33 -4.13
N ARG A 133 -12.36 5.19 -3.88
CA ARG A 133 -13.36 5.54 -4.90
C ARG A 133 -12.77 6.15 -6.17
N MET A 134 -11.62 6.84 -6.07
CA MET A 134 -11.00 7.47 -7.23
C MET A 134 -10.33 6.42 -8.12
N GLU A 135 -9.48 5.58 -7.53
CA GLU A 135 -8.73 4.52 -8.19
C GLU A 135 -9.67 3.45 -8.77
N LEU A 136 -10.77 3.19 -8.06
CA LEU A 136 -11.79 2.23 -8.49
C LEU A 136 -12.63 2.71 -9.68
N HIS A 137 -12.46 3.92 -10.22
CA HIS A 137 -13.01 4.21 -11.56
C HIS A 137 -12.36 3.35 -12.66
N SER A 138 -11.13 2.86 -12.44
CA SER A 138 -10.48 1.90 -13.31
C SER A 138 -10.97 0.47 -13.07
N SER A 139 -11.61 -0.14 -14.07
CA SER A 139 -11.96 -1.57 -14.05
C SER A 139 -10.72 -2.47 -14.11
N ALA A 140 -9.67 -2.03 -14.82
CA ALA A 140 -8.41 -2.75 -14.90
C ALA A 140 -7.72 -2.83 -13.52
N PHE A 141 -7.77 -1.73 -12.75
CA PHE A 141 -7.24 -1.70 -11.39
C PHE A 141 -8.04 -2.59 -10.43
N ARG A 142 -9.39 -2.57 -10.52
CA ARG A 142 -10.24 -3.52 -9.76
C ARG A 142 -9.83 -4.97 -10.02
N LYS A 143 -9.63 -5.33 -11.30
CA LYS A 143 -9.17 -6.67 -11.68
C LYS A 143 -7.78 -6.94 -11.08
N ARG A 144 -6.85 -6.00 -11.20
CA ARG A 144 -5.48 -6.16 -10.68
C ARG A 144 -5.44 -6.40 -9.17
N VAL A 145 -6.24 -5.67 -8.39
CA VAL A 145 -6.35 -5.86 -6.94
C VAL A 145 -6.85 -7.26 -6.60
N ASN A 146 -7.86 -7.77 -7.32
CA ASN A 146 -8.32 -9.15 -7.15
C ASN A 146 -7.25 -10.17 -7.51
N ASP A 147 -6.58 -10.00 -8.65
CA ASP A 147 -5.51 -10.89 -9.11
C ASP A 147 -4.36 -10.96 -8.09
N LEU A 148 -3.96 -9.81 -7.51
CA LEU A 148 -2.93 -9.76 -6.46
C LEU A 148 -3.36 -10.50 -5.18
N ARG A 149 -4.63 -10.35 -4.79
CA ARG A 149 -5.18 -11.05 -3.61
C ARG A 149 -5.17 -12.56 -3.85
N GLU A 150 -5.61 -13.00 -5.02
CA GLU A 150 -5.64 -14.41 -5.40
C GLU A 150 -4.24 -15.02 -5.52
N ALA A 151 -3.25 -14.20 -5.91
CA ALA A 151 -1.84 -14.59 -5.89
C ALA A 151 -1.22 -14.65 -4.47
N GLY A 152 -1.94 -14.23 -3.42
CA GLY A 152 -1.49 -14.34 -2.03
C GLY A 152 -0.28 -13.45 -1.68
N VAL A 153 -0.06 -12.36 -2.42
CA VAL A 153 1.12 -11.48 -2.25
C VAL A 153 1.10 -10.74 -0.92
N LYS A 154 2.28 -10.39 -0.40
CA LYS A 154 2.43 -9.50 0.77
C LYS A 154 2.10 -8.07 0.37
N LEU A 155 1.14 -7.43 1.06
CA LEU A 155 0.72 -6.06 0.76
C LEU A 155 0.53 -5.23 2.04
N VAL A 156 1.03 -4.00 2.00
CA VAL A 156 0.70 -2.95 2.97
C VAL A 156 0.02 -1.81 2.22
N GLY A 157 -1.12 -1.36 2.71
CA GLY A 157 -1.87 -0.34 1.97
C GLY A 157 -2.94 0.36 2.77
N ALA A 158 -3.74 1.14 2.06
CA ALA A 158 -4.93 1.77 2.59
C ALA A 158 -6.16 1.29 1.82
N ILE A 159 -7.30 1.25 2.50
CA ILE A 159 -8.59 0.97 1.88
C ILE A 159 -9.66 1.90 2.41
N THR A 160 -10.54 2.36 1.54
CA THR A 160 -11.65 3.23 1.95
C THR A 160 -12.65 2.42 2.76
N SER A 161 -12.99 2.91 3.96
CA SER A 161 -14.09 2.37 4.77
C SER A 161 -15.40 3.08 4.43
N PRO A 162 -16.57 2.46 4.67
CA PRO A 162 -17.85 3.13 4.56
C PRO A 162 -17.88 4.45 5.35
N ILE A 163 -18.20 5.55 4.66
CA ILE A 163 -18.32 6.88 5.26
C ILE A 163 -19.80 7.27 5.26
N TYR A 164 -20.39 7.51 6.43
CA TYR A 164 -21.79 7.96 6.58
C TYR A 164 -22.80 7.13 5.78
N GLY A 165 -22.63 5.80 5.74
CA GLY A 165 -23.52 4.89 4.99
C GLY A 165 -23.16 4.72 3.50
N HIS A 166 -22.27 5.54 2.95
CA HIS A 166 -21.75 5.33 1.59
C HIS A 166 -20.71 4.22 1.58
N ARG A 167 -21.18 3.04 1.18
CA ARG A 167 -20.38 1.83 1.00
C ARG A 167 -19.67 1.86 -0.35
N VAL A 168 -18.54 1.18 -0.42
CA VAL A 168 -17.83 0.94 -1.68
C VAL A 168 -17.90 -0.57 -1.89
N PRO A 169 -18.86 -1.09 -2.69
CA PRO A 169 -19.16 -2.53 -2.75
C PRO A 169 -17.90 -3.38 -3.02
N PHE A 170 -17.04 -2.93 -3.93
CA PHE A 170 -15.77 -3.59 -4.20
C PHE A 170 -14.88 -3.74 -2.95
N CYS A 171 -14.78 -2.71 -2.10
CA CYS A 171 -13.96 -2.77 -0.88
C CYS A 171 -14.59 -3.72 0.15
N ASP A 172 -15.92 -3.69 0.29
CA ASP A 172 -16.64 -4.59 1.19
C ASP A 172 -16.45 -6.05 0.77
N GLU A 173 -16.65 -6.35 -0.53
CA GLU A 173 -16.44 -7.67 -1.12
C GLU A 173 -14.98 -8.14 -1.01
N LEU A 174 -14.02 -7.23 -1.21
CA LEU A 174 -12.60 -7.55 -1.09
C LEU A 174 -12.24 -7.99 0.33
N ILE A 175 -12.75 -7.28 1.34
CA ILE A 175 -12.53 -7.60 2.75
C ILE A 175 -13.22 -8.92 3.11
N GLU A 176 -14.48 -9.10 2.68
CA GLU A 176 -15.26 -10.30 2.94
C GLU A 176 -14.58 -11.55 2.34
N ARG A 177 -14.21 -11.50 1.05
CA ARG A 177 -13.49 -12.59 0.36
C ARG A 177 -12.08 -12.79 0.91
N GLY A 178 -11.47 -11.74 1.47
CA GLY A 178 -10.14 -11.80 2.07
C GLY A 178 -10.11 -12.56 3.40
N GLY A 179 -11.19 -12.54 4.16
CA GLY A 179 -11.30 -13.29 5.42
C GLY A 179 -10.12 -13.04 6.37
N LYS A 180 -9.34 -14.10 6.67
CA LYS A 180 -8.17 -14.02 7.57
C LYS A 180 -6.90 -13.53 6.87
N ASP A 181 -6.91 -13.44 5.55
CA ASP A 181 -5.74 -13.04 4.75
C ASP A 181 -5.59 -11.52 4.67
N ILE A 182 -6.66 -10.77 5.00
CA ILE A 182 -6.68 -9.31 5.04
C ILE A 182 -6.96 -8.85 6.47
N GLN A 183 -6.01 -8.12 7.06
CA GLN A 183 -6.23 -7.40 8.30
C GLN A 183 -6.49 -5.92 8.00
N VAL A 184 -7.65 -5.43 8.42
CA VAL A 184 -8.03 -4.02 8.29
C VAL A 184 -7.92 -3.31 9.64
N THR A 185 -7.01 -2.37 9.75
CA THR A 185 -6.79 -1.56 10.96
C THR A 185 -7.47 -0.21 10.83
N ARG A 186 -8.43 0.06 11.71
CA ARG A 186 -9.11 1.36 11.76
C ARG A 186 -8.27 2.40 12.49
N ILE A 187 -7.98 3.50 11.81
CA ILE A 187 -7.23 4.63 12.34
C ILE A 187 -8.06 5.92 12.39
N LYS A 188 -7.72 6.75 13.36
CA LYS A 188 -8.15 8.13 13.60
C LYS A 188 -6.91 8.93 13.97
N LYS A 189 -6.97 10.26 13.88
CA LYS A 189 -5.82 11.12 14.25
C LYS A 189 -5.26 10.82 15.64
N SER A 190 -6.12 10.49 16.61
CA SER A 190 -5.72 10.23 18.00
C SER A 190 -5.02 8.89 18.23
N ASN A 191 -5.23 7.88 17.37
CA ASN A 191 -4.66 6.54 17.57
C ASN A 191 -3.72 6.11 16.42
N ARG A 192 -3.53 6.95 15.40
CA ARG A 192 -2.79 6.63 14.18
C ARG A 192 -1.42 6.04 14.48
N ASP A 193 -0.63 6.71 15.30
CA ASP A 193 0.77 6.34 15.51
C ASP A 193 0.89 5.02 16.27
N GLY A 194 0.10 4.84 17.34
CA GLY A 194 0.03 3.58 18.08
C GLY A 194 -0.46 2.41 17.22
N ALA A 195 -1.57 2.59 16.49
CA ALA A 195 -2.13 1.56 15.63
C ALA A 195 -1.19 1.19 14.47
N THR A 196 -0.45 2.16 13.93
CA THR A 196 0.56 1.92 12.89
C THR A 196 1.72 1.09 13.44
N GLY A 197 2.24 1.45 14.63
CA GLY A 197 3.30 0.69 15.29
C GLY A 197 2.89 -0.74 15.62
N ASP A 198 1.65 -0.96 16.05
CA ASP A 198 1.14 -2.30 16.33
C ASP A 198 1.03 -3.15 15.07
N VAL A 199 0.57 -2.57 13.96
CA VAL A 199 0.53 -3.26 12.65
C VAL A 199 1.93 -3.64 12.19
N ILE A 200 2.92 -2.74 12.31
CA ILE A 200 4.31 -3.04 11.95
C ILE A 200 4.83 -4.24 12.75
N LYS A 201 4.64 -4.27 14.07
CA LYS A 201 5.03 -5.41 14.91
C LYS A 201 4.31 -6.71 14.54
N ILE A 202 3.08 -6.63 14.05
CA ILE A 202 2.35 -7.81 13.56
C ILE A 202 2.98 -8.29 12.24
N ILE A 203 3.24 -7.38 11.30
CA ILE A 203 3.89 -7.67 10.03
C ILE A 203 5.22 -8.38 10.25
N GLU A 204 6.09 -7.84 11.10
CA GLU A 204 7.41 -8.42 11.37
C GLU A 204 7.30 -9.86 11.90
N ARG A 205 6.40 -10.08 12.85
CA ARG A 205 6.15 -11.41 13.43
C ARG A 205 5.57 -12.40 12.42
N ARG A 206 4.59 -11.97 11.61
CA ARG A 206 3.83 -12.84 10.71
C ARG A 206 4.58 -13.18 9.43
N TRP A 207 5.30 -12.22 8.86
CA TRP A 207 6.10 -12.45 7.65
C TRP A 207 7.48 -13.05 7.96
N GLY A 208 7.77 -13.35 9.23
CA GLY A 208 9.04 -13.95 9.66
C GLY A 208 10.23 -13.03 9.37
N LEU A 209 9.99 -11.72 9.34
CA LEU A 209 10.99 -10.73 9.01
C LEU A 209 11.90 -10.56 10.23
N LYS A 210 13.09 -11.17 10.19
CA LYS A 210 14.10 -10.93 11.22
C LYS A 210 14.61 -9.51 11.05
N SER A 211 14.28 -8.63 11.99
CA SER A 211 14.93 -7.31 12.12
C SER A 211 16.44 -7.52 12.19
N THR A 212 17.20 -6.80 11.36
CA THR A 212 18.63 -6.60 11.61
C THR A 212 18.77 -5.66 12.81
N ASN A 213 18.58 -6.17 14.03
CA ASN A 213 18.97 -5.41 15.21
C ASN A 213 20.50 -5.32 15.23
N LYS A 214 21.02 -4.11 15.00
CA LYS A 214 22.44 -3.75 15.25
C LYS A 214 22.90 -4.06 16.69
N ASP A 215 21.98 -4.33 17.61
CA ASP A 215 22.28 -4.67 19.01
C ASP A 215 22.75 -6.12 19.22
N ASP A 216 22.48 -7.04 18.29
CA ASP A 216 22.90 -8.44 18.42
C ASP A 216 24.36 -8.66 17.99
N ASP A 217 24.90 -7.79 17.12
CA ASP A 217 26.31 -7.81 16.75
C ASP A 217 27.22 -7.32 17.89
N GLU A 218 26.74 -6.40 18.73
CA GLU A 218 27.53 -5.92 19.88
C GLU A 218 27.61 -6.96 21.01
N LYS A 219 26.53 -7.74 21.22
CA LYS A 219 26.52 -8.85 22.19
C LYS A 219 27.34 -10.04 21.70
N THR A 220 27.35 -10.31 20.39
CA THR A 220 28.16 -11.40 19.80
C THR A 220 29.65 -11.05 19.77
N ALA A 221 30.01 -9.78 19.55
CA ALA A 221 31.38 -9.30 19.62
C ALA A 221 31.95 -9.31 21.05
N LYS A 222 31.15 -8.99 22.08
CA LYS A 222 31.57 -9.06 23.49
C LYS A 222 31.73 -10.49 24.02
N LYS A 223 31.04 -11.47 23.44
CA LYS A 223 31.14 -12.89 23.83
C LYS A 223 32.32 -13.63 23.21
N ARG A 224 32.93 -13.08 22.14
CA ARG A 224 34.15 -13.60 21.49
C ARG A 224 35.45 -13.02 22.05
N LYS A 225 35.37 -12.04 22.96
CA LYS A 225 36.52 -11.43 23.66
C LYS A 225 36.61 -11.84 25.13
N ARG A 226 35.92 -12.91 25.53
CA ARG A 226 36.02 -13.53 26.86
C ARG A 226 36.40 -14.99 26.72
#